data_AF-A0A229SJ71-F1
#
_entry.id   AF-A0A229SJ71-F1
#
_cell.length_a   1.000
_cell.length_b   1.000
_cell.length_c   1.000
_cell.angle_alpha   90.00
_cell.angle_beta   90.00
_cell.angle_gamma   90.00
#
_symmetry.space_group_name_H-M   'P 1'
#
loop_
_entity.id
_entity.type
_entity.pdbx_description
1 polymer ?
#
loop_
_entity_poly.entity_id
_entity_poly.type
_entity_poly.pdbx_seq_one_letter_code
_entity_poly.pdbx_strand_id
1 'polypeptide(L)'
;MTELCFVSAEGGSAFMEELLEVVADAVRTAGGKARTAIGKYPEAGNDTVYVVVPHEYFVTAPDAEFPTAEQCRRTIGFCVEHPGTATFERNAELLSILGGAVDINTDSTAELRRRGIGVEHFQLGYSPLWDLWGGDLDSPRDIDVTYLGTAERRRSVLLGSYARELAGLRTRLLTPPHEPMTAARVDFLPGKAKFEHLARSRFLLNLHREQKQTLEWVRTLEAMTNGCVVVSETSVDVEPLVPGEHLVLARPEALGSVAAALADEPERERHLRSAAYGFVKSLDMTASARRLIDLAASLGSTPAADIAPARALATSLRNPENALAVDTPSFDARFAGDRSAGGPASARGTALSARTAQRTAGARRVATRRWEPAAASSAGTADVDVLIVRRPGEVDPDELANDLLTGGVTPRKVLVGEDGVHPWPRPRPYDVLLP
;
A
#
# COMPACT_ATOMS: atom_id res chain seq x y z
N MET A 1 -32.82 7.71 -10.65
CA MET A 1 -31.49 7.48 -11.27
C MET A 1 -30.59 7.06 -10.15
N THR A 2 -30.05 5.85 -10.25
CA THR A 2 -29.26 5.21 -9.20
C THR A 2 -28.07 6.06 -8.80
N GLU A 3 -27.90 6.27 -7.49
CA GLU A 3 -26.72 6.93 -6.92
C GLU A 3 -25.78 5.86 -6.38
N LEU A 4 -24.49 5.93 -6.73
CA LEU A 4 -23.45 5.08 -6.19
C LEU A 4 -22.79 5.76 -4.99
N CYS A 5 -22.87 5.13 -3.82
CA CYS A 5 -22.22 5.56 -2.59
C CYS A 5 -21.00 4.68 -2.32
N PHE A 6 -19.81 5.22 -2.55
CA PHE A 6 -18.55 4.55 -2.29
C PHE A 6 -18.22 4.68 -0.79
N VAL A 7 -18.14 3.56 -0.07
CA VAL A 7 -18.00 3.57 1.40
C VAL A 7 -16.69 2.94 1.83
N SER A 8 -15.86 3.73 2.50
CA SER A 8 -14.64 3.28 3.19
C SER A 8 -14.95 2.98 4.65
N ALA A 9 -14.27 2.00 5.25
CA ALA A 9 -14.39 1.77 6.69
C ALA A 9 -13.66 2.86 7.49
N GLU A 10 -14.20 3.22 8.66
CA GLU A 10 -13.46 4.02 9.63
C GLU A 10 -12.23 3.24 10.11
N GLY A 11 -11.05 3.86 10.09
CA GLY A 11 -9.78 3.17 10.39
C GLY A 11 -9.27 2.25 9.26
N GLY A 12 -9.90 2.29 8.09
CA GLY A 12 -9.41 1.63 6.88
C GLY A 12 -8.15 2.28 6.30
N SER A 13 -7.59 1.68 5.26
CA SER A 13 -6.43 2.21 4.57
C SER A 13 -6.79 3.44 3.73
N ALA A 14 -6.03 4.52 3.93
CA ALA A 14 -6.10 5.73 3.10
C ALA A 14 -5.84 5.42 1.61
N PHE A 15 -5.13 4.33 1.29
CA PHE A 15 -4.93 3.89 -0.08
C PHE A 15 -6.22 3.43 -0.75
N MET A 16 -7.06 2.66 -0.05
CA MET A 16 -8.33 2.18 -0.60
C MET A 16 -9.35 3.30 -0.70
N GLU A 17 -9.38 4.21 0.29
CA GLU A 17 -10.19 5.42 0.21
C GLU A 17 -9.87 6.25 -1.05
N GLU A 18 -8.58 6.43 -1.34
CA GLU A 18 -8.11 7.15 -2.52
C GLU A 18 -8.53 6.45 -3.83
N LEU A 19 -8.42 5.12 -3.88
CA LEU A 19 -8.87 4.33 -5.02
C LEU A 19 -10.39 4.47 -5.24
N LEU A 20 -11.18 4.41 -4.17
CA LEU A 20 -12.64 4.58 -4.27
C LEU A 20 -13.03 5.99 -4.72
N GLU A 21 -12.33 7.05 -4.29
CA GLU A 21 -12.58 8.41 -4.78
C GLU A 21 -12.25 8.53 -6.28
N VAL A 22 -11.18 7.89 -6.76
CA VAL A 22 -10.83 7.85 -8.19
C VAL A 22 -11.91 7.14 -9.02
N VAL A 23 -12.44 6.04 -8.52
CA VAL A 23 -13.53 5.32 -9.20
C VAL A 23 -14.83 6.12 -9.15
N ALA A 24 -15.13 6.78 -8.03
CA ALA A 24 -16.28 7.67 -7.90
C ALA A 24 -16.19 8.83 -8.90
N ASP A 25 -15.00 9.42 -9.07
CA ASP A 25 -14.76 10.46 -10.07
C ASP A 25 -14.96 9.97 -11.50
N ALA A 26 -14.49 8.76 -11.81
CA ALA A 26 -14.73 8.14 -13.11
C ALA A 26 -16.23 7.92 -13.37
N VAL A 27 -17.01 7.54 -12.36
CA VAL A 27 -18.47 7.44 -12.45
C VAL A 27 -19.11 8.81 -12.71
N ARG A 28 -18.69 9.87 -12.00
CA ARG A 28 -19.18 11.24 -12.25
C ARG A 28 -18.89 11.67 -13.69
N THR A 29 -17.66 11.45 -14.15
CA THR A 29 -17.20 11.77 -15.51
C THR A 29 -17.97 10.99 -16.58
N ALA A 30 -18.33 9.74 -16.31
CA ALA A 30 -19.17 8.92 -17.19
C ALA A 30 -20.65 9.35 -17.22
N GLY A 31 -21.06 10.35 -16.43
CA GLY A 31 -22.43 10.87 -16.34
C GLY A 31 -23.26 10.23 -15.23
N GLY A 32 -22.67 9.40 -14.37
CA GLY A 32 -23.33 8.80 -13.21
C GLY A 32 -23.41 9.74 -12.01
N LYS A 33 -24.24 9.37 -11.01
CA LYS A 33 -24.28 10.03 -9.70
C LYS A 33 -23.44 9.23 -8.72
N ALA A 34 -22.39 9.85 -8.17
CA ALA A 34 -21.52 9.22 -7.19
C ALA A 34 -21.15 10.17 -6.05
N ARG A 35 -21.00 9.59 -4.86
CA ARG A 35 -20.45 10.25 -3.66
C ARG A 35 -19.63 9.25 -2.83
N THR A 36 -18.74 9.78 -2.02
CA THR A 36 -17.95 9.01 -1.04
C THR A 36 -18.48 9.18 0.38
N ALA A 37 -18.26 8.18 1.23
CA ALA A 37 -18.59 8.19 2.66
C ALA A 37 -17.58 7.35 3.44
N ILE A 38 -17.44 7.64 4.75
CA ILE A 38 -16.54 6.91 5.66
C ILE A 38 -17.37 6.40 6.84
N GLY A 39 -17.07 5.18 7.29
CA GLY A 39 -17.73 4.52 8.41
C GLY A 39 -19.03 3.84 7.98
N LYS A 40 -20.04 3.87 8.86
CA LYS A 40 -21.34 3.25 8.62
C LYS A 40 -21.97 3.65 7.28
N TYR A 41 -22.62 2.69 6.64
CA TYR A 41 -23.46 2.93 5.46
C TYR A 41 -24.45 4.07 5.74
N PRO A 42 -24.41 5.16 4.95
CA PRO A 42 -25.40 6.24 5.05
C PRO A 42 -26.82 5.70 4.83
N GLU A 43 -27.81 6.39 5.39
CA GLU A 43 -29.22 6.05 5.14
C GLU A 43 -29.50 5.97 3.63
N ALA A 44 -30.10 4.86 3.21
CA ALA A 44 -30.39 4.64 1.81
C ALA A 44 -31.52 5.57 1.36
N GLY A 45 -31.29 6.36 0.31
CA GLY A 45 -32.39 6.76 -0.55
C GLY A 45 -32.92 5.54 -1.30
N ASN A 46 -34.15 5.59 -1.80
CA ASN A 46 -34.77 4.47 -2.55
C ASN A 46 -33.90 3.96 -3.72
N ASP A 47 -33.01 4.81 -4.25
CA ASP A 47 -32.17 4.55 -5.42
C ASP A 47 -30.66 4.40 -5.08
N THR A 48 -30.25 4.31 -3.81
CA THR A 48 -28.82 4.23 -3.44
C THR A 48 -28.26 2.81 -3.61
N VAL A 49 -27.10 2.67 -4.23
CA VAL A 49 -26.29 1.43 -4.32
C VAL A 49 -24.93 1.71 -3.69
N TYR A 50 -24.45 0.81 -2.85
CA TYR A 50 -23.17 0.97 -2.15
C TYR A 50 -22.05 0.29 -2.93
N VAL A 51 -20.84 0.84 -2.85
CA VAL A 51 -19.63 0.23 -3.41
C VAL A 51 -18.57 0.19 -2.31
N VAL A 52 -18.02 -0.99 -2.02
CA VAL A 52 -17.04 -1.17 -0.94
C VAL A 52 -15.92 -2.10 -1.36
N VAL A 53 -14.73 -1.95 -0.78
CA VAL A 53 -13.68 -2.98 -0.83
C VAL A 53 -13.99 -4.02 0.25
N PRO A 54 -14.49 -5.23 -0.08
CA PRO A 54 -15.13 -6.07 0.93
C PRO A 54 -14.17 -6.55 2.02
N HIS A 55 -12.98 -7.00 1.62
CA HIS A 55 -11.96 -7.49 2.55
C HIS A 55 -11.41 -6.41 3.50
N GLU A 56 -11.70 -5.14 3.23
CA GLU A 56 -11.32 -4.02 4.10
C GLU A 56 -12.52 -3.55 4.92
N TYR A 57 -13.65 -3.24 4.28
CA TYR A 57 -14.82 -2.69 4.96
C TYR A 57 -15.36 -3.66 6.00
N PHE A 58 -15.62 -4.92 5.63
CA PHE A 58 -16.21 -5.90 6.55
C PHE A 58 -15.24 -6.34 7.65
N VAL A 59 -13.94 -6.24 7.41
CA VAL A 59 -12.92 -6.58 8.41
C VAL A 59 -12.71 -5.44 9.40
N THR A 60 -12.87 -4.19 8.98
CA THR A 60 -12.52 -3.03 9.81
C THR A 60 -13.74 -2.42 10.52
N ALA A 61 -14.89 -2.35 9.85
CA ALA A 61 -16.10 -1.77 10.42
C ALA A 61 -16.53 -2.54 11.68
N PRO A 62 -16.98 -1.90 12.77
CA PRO A 62 -17.43 -2.58 13.98
C PRO A 62 -18.74 -3.35 13.76
N ASP A 63 -19.03 -4.35 14.61
CA ASP A 63 -20.20 -5.24 14.44
C ASP A 63 -21.53 -4.48 14.43
N ALA A 64 -21.60 -3.39 15.19
CA ALA A 64 -22.73 -2.48 15.25
C ALA A 64 -22.99 -1.72 13.94
N GLU A 65 -21.98 -1.61 13.07
CA GLU A 65 -22.04 -0.92 11.78
C GLU A 65 -22.12 -1.87 10.58
N PHE A 66 -22.14 -3.18 10.84
CA PHE A 66 -22.27 -4.17 9.78
C PHE A 66 -23.61 -3.98 9.04
N PRO A 67 -23.61 -3.89 7.70
CA PRO A 67 -24.80 -3.56 6.92
C PRO A 67 -25.93 -4.58 7.06
N THR A 68 -27.16 -4.10 6.90
CA THR A 68 -28.35 -4.96 6.84
C THR A 68 -28.35 -5.83 5.58
N ALA A 69 -29.12 -6.92 5.58
CA ALA A 69 -29.23 -7.79 4.41
C ALA A 69 -29.72 -7.04 3.15
N GLU A 70 -30.60 -6.04 3.34
CA GLU A 70 -31.06 -5.18 2.26
C GLU A 70 -29.93 -4.30 1.70
N GLN A 71 -29.10 -3.73 2.57
CA GLN A 71 -27.94 -2.95 2.15
C GLN A 71 -26.91 -3.82 1.43
N CYS A 72 -26.60 -5.02 1.93
CA CYS A 72 -25.70 -5.96 1.27
C CYS A 72 -26.19 -6.32 -0.14
N ARG A 73 -27.49 -6.62 -0.27
CA ARG A 73 -28.11 -6.88 -1.57
C ARG A 73 -27.98 -5.71 -2.56
N ARG A 74 -27.89 -4.48 -2.06
CA ARG A 74 -27.66 -3.26 -2.85
C ARG A 74 -26.19 -2.81 -2.82
N THR A 75 -25.26 -3.71 -2.52
CA THR A 75 -23.82 -3.42 -2.48
C THR A 75 -23.11 -4.12 -3.64
N ILE A 76 -22.17 -3.41 -4.25
CA ILE A 76 -21.20 -3.95 -5.20
C ILE A 76 -19.85 -4.09 -4.48
N GLY A 77 -19.26 -5.29 -4.52
CA GLY A 77 -17.89 -5.51 -4.07
C GLY A 77 -16.89 -4.99 -5.11
N PHE A 78 -16.03 -4.06 -4.73
CA PHE A 78 -14.92 -3.56 -5.54
C PHE A 78 -13.63 -4.29 -5.13
N CYS A 79 -13.25 -5.28 -5.93
CA CYS A 79 -12.22 -6.26 -5.59
C CYS A 79 -10.86 -5.85 -6.18
N VAL A 80 -9.79 -6.08 -5.40
CA VAL A 80 -8.43 -5.62 -5.75
C VAL A 80 -7.34 -6.63 -5.42
N GLU A 81 -7.71 -7.81 -4.93
CA GLU A 81 -6.78 -8.82 -4.45
C GLU A 81 -6.58 -9.92 -5.48
N HIS A 82 -5.41 -10.55 -5.47
CA HIS A 82 -5.08 -11.64 -6.40
C HIS A 82 -5.38 -13.02 -5.80
N PRO A 83 -5.72 -14.02 -6.63
CA PRO A 83 -5.86 -15.42 -6.24
C PRO A 83 -4.66 -15.96 -5.46
N GLY A 84 -4.93 -16.93 -4.59
CA GLY A 84 -3.90 -17.57 -3.76
C GLY A 84 -3.50 -16.75 -2.53
N THR A 85 -4.21 -15.66 -2.24
CA THR A 85 -4.07 -14.91 -0.98
C THR A 85 -5.23 -15.18 -0.06
N ALA A 86 -5.00 -15.20 1.24
CA ALA A 86 -6.10 -15.28 2.19
C ALA A 86 -7.04 -14.07 2.10
N THR A 87 -6.56 -12.89 1.71
CA THR A 87 -7.43 -11.72 1.47
C THR A 87 -8.39 -11.96 0.31
N PHE A 88 -7.92 -12.56 -0.79
CA PHE A 88 -8.78 -12.97 -1.91
C PHE A 88 -9.79 -14.03 -1.51
N GLU A 89 -9.38 -15.05 -0.76
CA GLU A 89 -10.29 -16.12 -0.30
C GLU A 89 -11.42 -15.54 0.57
N ARG A 90 -11.09 -14.65 1.51
CA ARG A 90 -12.08 -13.92 2.31
C ARG A 90 -13.00 -13.06 1.45
N ASN A 91 -12.42 -12.38 0.47
CA ASN A 91 -13.18 -11.55 -0.45
C ASN A 91 -14.22 -12.41 -1.20
N ALA A 92 -13.81 -13.55 -1.75
CA ALA A 92 -14.69 -14.48 -2.45
C ALA A 92 -15.85 -14.99 -1.56
N GLU A 93 -15.60 -15.27 -0.28
CA GLU A 93 -16.65 -15.63 0.68
C GLU A 93 -17.64 -14.49 0.92
N LEU A 94 -17.14 -13.27 1.11
CA LEU A 94 -17.95 -12.07 1.35
C LEU A 94 -18.81 -11.68 0.13
N LEU A 95 -18.36 -11.96 -1.09
CA LEU A 95 -19.12 -11.64 -2.30
C LEU A 95 -20.48 -12.35 -2.36
N SER A 96 -20.66 -13.48 -1.67
CA SER A 96 -21.91 -14.25 -1.66
C SER A 96 -23.12 -13.50 -1.08
N ILE A 97 -22.88 -12.48 -0.25
CA ILE A 97 -23.94 -11.66 0.36
C ILE A 97 -24.21 -10.35 -0.40
N LEU A 98 -23.39 -10.02 -1.40
CA LEU A 98 -23.46 -8.76 -2.12
C LEU A 98 -24.34 -8.88 -3.37
N GLY A 99 -24.86 -7.75 -3.85
CA GLY A 99 -25.69 -7.69 -5.07
C GLY A 99 -24.91 -7.91 -6.36
N GLY A 100 -23.62 -7.58 -6.36
CA GLY A 100 -22.72 -7.78 -7.50
C GLY A 100 -21.27 -7.52 -7.13
N ALA A 101 -20.37 -7.72 -8.09
CA ALA A 101 -18.95 -7.47 -7.89
C ALA A 101 -18.29 -6.95 -9.17
N VAL A 102 -17.25 -6.15 -8.98
CA VAL A 102 -16.27 -5.81 -10.01
C VAL A 102 -14.86 -6.07 -9.46
N ASP A 103 -13.90 -6.37 -10.32
CA ASP A 103 -12.50 -6.59 -9.93
C ASP A 103 -11.55 -5.90 -10.90
N ILE A 104 -10.49 -5.28 -10.38
CA ILE A 104 -9.50 -4.56 -11.21
C ILE A 104 -8.50 -5.50 -11.90
N ASN A 105 -8.32 -6.72 -11.38
CA ASN A 105 -7.33 -7.67 -11.85
C ASN A 105 -7.99 -8.74 -12.73
N THR A 106 -7.35 -9.06 -13.85
CA THR A 106 -7.87 -10.02 -14.83
C THR A 106 -7.82 -11.46 -14.31
N ASP A 107 -6.76 -11.81 -13.60
CA ASP A 107 -6.57 -13.12 -12.98
C ASP A 107 -7.60 -13.39 -11.87
N SER A 108 -7.83 -12.39 -11.01
CA SER A 108 -8.85 -12.43 -9.95
C SER A 108 -10.25 -12.54 -10.55
N THR A 109 -10.56 -11.74 -11.57
CA THR A 109 -11.84 -11.82 -12.30
C THR A 109 -12.06 -13.22 -12.86
N ALA A 110 -11.04 -13.81 -13.51
CA ALA A 110 -11.13 -15.13 -14.10
C ALA A 110 -11.34 -16.22 -13.04
N GLU A 111 -10.62 -16.14 -11.91
CA GLU A 111 -10.74 -17.10 -10.81
C GLU A 111 -12.11 -17.02 -10.12
N LEU A 112 -12.63 -15.82 -9.84
CA LEU A 112 -13.96 -15.63 -9.28
C LEU A 112 -15.06 -16.18 -10.21
N ARG A 113 -14.95 -15.92 -11.52
CA ARG A 113 -15.86 -16.50 -12.53
C ARG A 113 -15.79 -18.02 -12.57
N ARG A 114 -14.58 -18.60 -12.48
CA ARG A 114 -14.38 -20.05 -12.41
C ARG A 114 -15.07 -20.67 -11.19
N ARG A 115 -15.18 -19.92 -10.09
CA ARG A 115 -15.91 -20.30 -8.87
C ARG A 115 -17.43 -20.06 -8.95
N GLY A 116 -17.93 -19.58 -10.09
CA GLY A 116 -19.35 -19.28 -10.29
C GLY A 116 -19.80 -17.95 -9.69
N ILE A 117 -18.86 -17.08 -9.30
CA ILE A 117 -19.18 -15.74 -8.76
C ILE A 117 -19.33 -14.76 -9.93
N GLY A 118 -20.48 -14.10 -10.00
CA GLY A 118 -20.73 -13.04 -10.98
C GLY A 118 -19.86 -11.82 -10.68
N VAL A 119 -18.86 -11.57 -11.54
CA VAL A 119 -17.96 -10.43 -11.42
C VAL A 119 -17.63 -9.88 -12.80
N GLU A 120 -17.53 -8.55 -12.89
CA GLU A 120 -17.07 -7.84 -14.09
C GLU A 120 -15.66 -7.27 -13.90
N HIS A 121 -14.87 -7.26 -14.98
CA HIS A 121 -13.55 -6.63 -14.93
C HIS A 121 -13.70 -5.09 -15.00
N PHE A 122 -13.10 -4.40 -14.03
CA PHE A 122 -12.98 -2.97 -13.97
C PHE A 122 -11.57 -2.56 -14.42
N GLN A 123 -11.41 -2.23 -15.69
CA GLN A 123 -10.16 -1.67 -16.20
C GLN A 123 -9.91 -0.30 -15.54
N LEU A 124 -8.82 -0.22 -14.76
CA LEU A 124 -8.27 1.05 -14.27
C LEU A 124 -7.56 1.80 -15.38
N GLY A 125 -7.45 3.12 -15.19
CA GLY A 125 -6.86 4.03 -16.16
C GLY A 125 -6.40 5.34 -15.51
N TYR A 126 -6.08 6.32 -16.35
CA TYR A 126 -5.73 7.66 -15.94
C TYR A 126 -6.85 8.32 -15.12
N SER A 127 -6.42 9.03 -14.07
CA SER A 127 -7.24 9.93 -13.30
C SER A 127 -6.52 11.27 -13.12
N PRO A 128 -7.18 12.41 -13.36
CA PRO A 128 -6.60 13.71 -13.06
C PRO A 128 -6.34 13.90 -11.56
N LEU A 129 -6.98 13.11 -10.69
CA LEU A 129 -6.73 13.14 -9.23
C LEU A 129 -5.35 12.60 -8.85
N TRP A 130 -4.72 11.81 -9.74
CA TRP A 130 -3.38 11.28 -9.55
C TRP A 130 -2.29 12.12 -10.23
N ASP A 131 -2.64 13.01 -11.17
CA ASP A 131 -1.68 13.69 -12.04
C ASP A 131 -1.18 15.02 -11.45
N LEU A 132 -0.04 14.97 -10.76
CA LEU A 132 0.68 16.18 -10.32
C LEU A 132 1.88 16.53 -11.20
N TRP A 133 2.17 15.73 -12.21
CA TRP A 133 3.30 15.96 -13.12
C TRP A 133 2.88 16.74 -14.37
N GLY A 134 1.68 16.48 -14.90
CA GLY A 134 1.12 17.18 -16.05
C GLY A 134 1.83 16.88 -17.38
N GLY A 135 2.82 15.99 -17.40
CA GLY A 135 3.54 15.63 -18.63
C GLY A 135 4.74 16.51 -18.95
N ASP A 136 5.18 17.37 -18.01
CA ASP A 136 6.31 18.26 -18.22
C ASP A 136 7.66 17.52 -18.15
N LEU A 137 8.23 17.20 -19.32
CA LEU A 137 9.50 16.47 -19.41
C LEU A 137 10.69 17.20 -18.81
N ASP A 138 10.61 18.51 -18.61
CA ASP A 138 11.69 19.35 -18.07
C ASP A 138 11.53 19.62 -16.56
N SER A 139 10.45 19.11 -15.94
CA SER A 139 10.22 19.22 -14.50
C SER A 139 11.38 18.57 -13.71
N PRO A 140 11.92 19.26 -12.69
CA PRO A 140 13.05 18.76 -11.92
C PRO A 140 12.66 17.54 -11.10
N ARG A 141 13.50 16.50 -11.14
CA ARG A 141 13.35 15.27 -10.36
C ARG A 141 14.58 15.07 -9.50
N ASP A 142 14.41 15.29 -8.20
CA ASP A 142 15.52 15.20 -7.26
C ASP A 142 15.65 13.80 -6.66
N ILE A 143 14.69 12.91 -6.82
CA ILE A 143 14.78 11.52 -6.32
C ILE A 143 15.11 10.62 -7.51
N ASP A 144 16.24 9.92 -7.47
CA ASP A 144 16.59 9.00 -8.56
C ASP A 144 15.71 7.75 -8.48
N VAL A 145 15.72 7.08 -7.32
CA VAL A 145 15.04 5.80 -7.17
C VAL A 145 14.10 5.84 -5.96
N THR A 146 12.86 5.40 -6.16
CA THR A 146 11.93 5.18 -5.07
C THR A 146 11.40 3.75 -5.04
N TYR A 147 11.01 3.32 -3.84
CA TYR A 147 10.26 2.09 -3.61
C TYR A 147 9.10 2.38 -2.67
N LEU A 148 7.88 1.99 -3.06
CA LEU A 148 6.68 2.11 -2.24
C LEU A 148 6.10 0.70 -2.04
N GLY A 149 6.21 0.13 -0.85
CA GLY A 149 5.61 -1.19 -0.61
C GLY A 149 5.82 -1.69 0.80
N THR A 150 4.86 -2.48 1.30
CA THR A 150 4.93 -3.00 2.67
C THR A 150 6.20 -3.80 2.93
N ALA A 151 6.70 -3.70 4.17
CA ALA A 151 7.81 -4.49 4.67
C ALA A 151 7.45 -5.97 4.63
N GLU A 152 8.27 -6.73 3.92
CA GLU A 152 8.15 -8.17 3.74
C GLU A 152 9.57 -8.72 3.53
N ARG A 153 9.83 -9.94 4.02
CA ARG A 153 11.18 -10.50 4.11
C ARG A 153 11.90 -10.57 2.75
N ARG A 154 11.26 -11.11 1.72
CA ARG A 154 11.81 -11.22 0.36
C ARG A 154 12.12 -9.85 -0.21
N ARG A 155 11.18 -8.91 -0.14
CA ARG A 155 11.38 -7.51 -0.56
C ARG A 155 12.55 -6.85 0.18
N SER A 156 12.68 -7.04 1.49
CA SER A 156 13.80 -6.50 2.26
C SER A 156 15.15 -7.08 1.87
N VAL A 157 15.22 -8.41 1.62
CA VAL A 157 16.46 -9.06 1.14
C VAL A 157 16.84 -8.52 -0.24
N LEU A 158 15.87 -8.40 -1.14
CA LEU A 158 16.07 -7.88 -2.50
C LEU A 158 16.53 -6.41 -2.47
N LEU A 159 15.83 -5.54 -1.75
CA LEU A 159 16.24 -4.14 -1.60
C LEU A 159 17.63 -4.00 -0.97
N GLY A 160 17.96 -4.82 0.03
CA GLY A 160 19.30 -4.84 0.62
C GLY A 160 20.37 -5.29 -0.36
N SER A 161 20.05 -6.18 -1.30
CA SER A 161 20.97 -6.64 -2.32
C SER A 161 21.34 -5.58 -3.36
N TYR A 162 20.51 -4.54 -3.52
CA TYR A 162 20.76 -3.44 -4.48
C TYR A 162 21.62 -2.30 -3.91
N ALA A 163 22.05 -2.41 -2.66
CA ALA A 163 22.71 -1.31 -1.96
C ALA A 163 23.98 -0.80 -2.69
N ARG A 164 24.71 -1.70 -3.36
CA ARG A 164 25.92 -1.34 -4.09
C ARG A 164 25.60 -0.60 -5.38
N GLU A 165 24.62 -1.08 -6.13
CA GLU A 165 24.19 -0.53 -7.41
C GLU A 165 23.55 0.84 -7.23
N LEU A 166 22.83 1.05 -6.13
CA LEU A 166 22.11 2.29 -5.84
C LEU A 166 22.94 3.30 -5.03
N ALA A 167 24.18 2.98 -4.65
CA ALA A 167 25.00 3.81 -3.75
C ALA A 167 25.26 5.23 -4.28
N GLY A 168 25.32 5.41 -5.60
CA GLY A 168 25.51 6.71 -6.26
C GLY A 168 24.21 7.47 -6.56
N LEU A 169 23.06 6.89 -6.23
CA LEU A 169 21.74 7.42 -6.57
C LEU A 169 20.99 7.88 -5.33
N ARG A 170 20.29 9.01 -5.45
CA ARG A 170 19.46 9.54 -4.37
C ARG A 170 18.20 8.69 -4.24
N THR A 171 18.25 7.73 -3.32
CA THR A 171 17.26 6.67 -3.17
C THR A 171 16.34 6.92 -1.98
N ARG A 172 15.03 6.68 -2.13
CA ARG A 172 14.04 6.77 -1.04
C ARG A 172 13.19 5.51 -0.95
N LEU A 173 13.31 4.77 0.15
CA LEU A 173 12.59 3.49 0.35
C LEU A 173 11.50 3.64 1.41
N LEU A 174 10.23 3.54 1.00
CA LEU A 174 9.06 3.63 1.86
C LEU A 174 8.50 2.24 2.11
N THR A 175 8.80 1.71 3.31
CA THR A 175 8.60 0.30 3.67
C THR A 175 7.67 0.11 4.88
N PRO A 176 6.42 0.58 4.83
CA PRO A 176 5.56 0.54 6.01
C PRO A 176 5.27 -0.90 6.48
N PRO A 177 5.02 -1.13 7.78
CA PRO A 177 4.56 -2.44 8.23
C PRO A 177 3.25 -2.84 7.55
N HIS A 178 2.98 -4.14 7.50
CA HIS A 178 1.74 -4.67 6.93
C HIS A 178 0.59 -4.54 7.94
N GLU A 179 -0.06 -3.39 7.94
CA GLU A 179 -1.20 -3.04 8.78
C GLU A 179 -2.08 -2.00 8.04
N PRO A 180 -3.33 -1.75 8.49
CA PRO A 180 -4.14 -0.66 7.94
C PRO A 180 -3.38 0.68 8.01
N MET A 181 -3.17 1.29 6.84
CA MET A 181 -2.41 2.54 6.73
C MET A 181 -3.37 3.73 6.72
N THR A 182 -3.70 4.23 7.91
CA THR A 182 -4.75 5.25 8.12
C THR A 182 -4.25 6.69 7.92
N ALA A 183 -2.97 6.96 8.17
CA ALA A 183 -2.42 8.31 8.18
C ALA A 183 -0.98 8.37 7.66
N ALA A 184 -0.56 9.58 7.24
CA ALA A 184 0.79 9.83 6.75
C ALA A 184 1.86 9.56 7.81
N ARG A 185 2.94 8.90 7.39
CA ARG A 185 4.11 8.59 8.21
C ARG A 185 5.40 8.91 7.45
N VAL A 186 6.54 8.64 8.06
CA VAL A 186 7.85 8.75 7.39
C VAL A 186 8.02 7.70 6.30
N ASP A 187 7.41 6.53 6.48
CA ASP A 187 7.48 5.35 5.62
C ASP A 187 6.21 5.13 4.79
N PHE A 188 5.19 5.98 4.92
CA PHE A 188 3.94 5.91 4.15
C PHE A 188 3.43 7.30 3.79
N LEU A 189 3.19 7.53 2.50
CA LEU A 189 2.65 8.78 1.98
C LEU A 189 1.28 8.48 1.35
N PRO A 190 0.17 9.00 1.91
CA PRO A 190 -1.14 8.96 1.28
C PRO A 190 -1.40 10.20 0.42
N GLY A 191 -2.34 10.09 -0.53
CA GLY A 191 -2.90 11.22 -1.27
C GLY A 191 -1.86 12.09 -1.97
N LYS A 192 -2.06 13.41 -1.92
CA LYS A 192 -1.23 14.40 -2.62
C LYS A 192 0.28 14.23 -2.36
N ALA A 193 0.67 13.92 -1.12
CA ALA A 193 2.08 13.76 -0.77
C ALA A 193 2.75 12.56 -1.49
N LYS A 194 1.97 11.51 -1.80
CA LYS A 194 2.41 10.36 -2.59
C LYS A 194 2.70 10.79 -4.03
N PHE A 195 1.76 11.50 -4.65
CA PHE A 195 1.90 11.96 -6.04
C PHE A 195 3.00 13.01 -6.19
N GLU A 196 3.16 13.93 -5.23
CA GLU A 196 4.28 14.88 -5.20
C GLU A 196 5.62 14.14 -5.11
N HIS A 197 5.68 13.06 -4.34
CA HIS A 197 6.86 12.23 -4.25
C HIS A 197 7.15 11.45 -5.54
N LEU A 198 6.13 10.89 -6.19
CA LEU A 198 6.26 10.22 -7.49
C LEU A 198 6.66 11.22 -8.59
N ALA A 199 6.06 12.41 -8.64
CA ALA A 199 6.39 13.44 -9.62
C ALA A 199 7.85 13.93 -9.53
N ARG A 200 8.47 13.79 -8.34
CA ARG A 200 9.88 14.09 -8.09
C ARG A 200 10.83 12.91 -8.29
N SER A 201 10.31 11.71 -8.53
CA SER A 201 11.11 10.48 -8.63
C SER A 201 11.36 10.10 -10.09
N ARG A 202 12.58 9.68 -10.45
CA ARG A 202 12.90 9.22 -11.82
C ARG A 202 12.41 7.80 -12.05
N PHE A 203 12.71 6.89 -11.11
CA PHE A 203 12.42 5.46 -11.20
C PHE A 203 11.62 4.97 -9.98
N LEU A 204 10.61 4.13 -10.21
CA LEU A 204 9.96 3.32 -9.17
C LEU A 204 10.41 1.87 -9.32
N LEU A 205 11.00 1.29 -8.27
CA LEU A 205 11.21 -0.15 -8.17
C LEU A 205 9.90 -0.82 -7.74
N ASN A 206 9.36 -1.71 -8.57
CA ASN A 206 8.17 -2.48 -8.27
C ASN A 206 8.53 -3.95 -7.99
N LEU A 207 8.55 -4.31 -6.70
CA LEU A 207 8.77 -5.68 -6.26
C LEU A 207 7.45 -6.33 -5.87
N HIS A 208 7.24 -7.56 -6.35
CA HIS A 208 6.05 -8.33 -6.04
C HIS A 208 6.05 -8.79 -4.58
N ARG A 209 4.86 -8.88 -4.02
CA ARG A 209 4.67 -9.45 -2.68
C ARG A 209 4.77 -10.97 -2.78
N GLU A 210 5.50 -11.58 -1.83
CA GLU A 210 5.67 -13.04 -1.77
C GLU A 210 6.21 -13.59 -3.10
N GLN A 211 5.70 -14.72 -3.60
CA GLN A 211 6.11 -15.32 -4.88
C GLN A 211 5.16 -14.97 -6.04
N LYS A 212 4.35 -13.91 -5.88
CA LYS A 212 3.41 -13.51 -6.90
C LYS A 212 4.13 -13.00 -8.13
N GLN A 213 3.46 -13.14 -9.27
CA GLN A 213 3.92 -12.66 -10.56
C GLN A 213 2.92 -11.67 -11.15
N THR A 214 2.08 -11.05 -10.31
CA THR A 214 1.04 -10.13 -10.77
C THR A 214 1.46 -8.69 -10.54
N LEU A 215 1.10 -7.83 -11.48
CA LEU A 215 1.48 -6.42 -11.48
C LEU A 215 0.63 -5.65 -10.45
N GLU A 216 1.30 -4.85 -9.62
CA GLU A 216 0.62 -3.89 -8.77
C GLU A 216 0.06 -2.71 -9.59
N TRP A 217 -1.07 -2.92 -10.26
CA TRP A 217 -1.68 -2.00 -11.23
C TRP A 217 -1.87 -0.59 -10.70
N VAL A 218 -2.47 -0.43 -9.53
CA VAL A 218 -2.72 0.91 -8.95
C VAL A 218 -1.41 1.67 -8.76
N ARG A 219 -0.41 1.05 -8.13
CA ARG A 219 0.91 1.67 -7.91
C ARG A 219 1.60 2.02 -9.24
N THR A 220 1.48 1.13 -10.21
CA THR A 220 2.08 1.30 -11.55
C THR A 220 1.46 2.49 -12.27
N LEU A 221 0.12 2.59 -12.28
CA LEU A 221 -0.60 3.69 -12.89
C LEU A 221 -0.32 5.03 -12.19
N GLU A 222 -0.31 5.07 -10.85
CA GLU A 222 0.05 6.26 -10.08
C GLU A 222 1.46 6.77 -10.43
N ALA A 223 2.42 5.84 -10.55
CA ALA A 223 3.80 6.15 -10.87
C ALA A 223 3.94 6.68 -12.31
N MET A 224 3.39 5.99 -13.29
CA MET A 224 3.42 6.40 -14.69
C MET A 224 2.70 7.73 -14.93
N THR A 225 1.56 7.94 -14.26
CA THR A 225 0.81 9.21 -14.30
C THR A 225 1.67 10.38 -13.82
N ASN A 226 2.55 10.14 -12.84
CA ASN A 226 3.49 11.15 -12.33
C ASN A 226 4.87 11.10 -13.01
N GLY A 227 4.99 10.41 -14.14
CA GLY A 227 6.20 10.34 -14.96
C GLY A 227 7.37 9.56 -14.33
N CYS A 228 7.13 8.72 -13.33
CA CYS A 228 8.10 7.73 -12.91
C CYS A 228 8.22 6.66 -14.00
N VAL A 229 9.46 6.30 -14.37
CA VAL A 229 9.71 5.06 -15.10
C VAL A 229 9.56 3.89 -14.12
N VAL A 230 8.67 2.95 -14.44
CA VAL A 230 8.44 1.76 -13.61
C VAL A 230 9.43 0.67 -14.01
N VAL A 231 10.25 0.25 -13.05
CA VAL A 231 11.18 -0.88 -13.15
C VAL A 231 10.62 -2.01 -12.30
N SER A 232 9.97 -2.98 -12.93
CA SER A 232 9.21 -4.04 -12.26
C SER A 232 9.88 -5.40 -12.40
N GLU A 233 9.62 -6.27 -11.43
CA GLU A 233 9.76 -7.70 -11.63
C GLU A 233 8.93 -8.17 -12.83
N THR A 234 9.32 -9.30 -13.43
CA THR A 234 8.56 -9.91 -14.51
C THR A 234 7.16 -10.30 -14.01
N SER A 235 6.12 -9.81 -14.68
CA SER A 235 4.72 -10.08 -14.33
C SER A 235 3.98 -10.77 -15.49
N VAL A 236 2.92 -11.52 -15.16
CA VAL A 236 2.11 -12.28 -16.13
C VAL A 236 0.94 -11.49 -16.71
N ASP A 237 0.63 -10.32 -16.15
CA ASP A 237 -0.56 -9.52 -16.40
C ASP A 237 -0.20 -8.04 -16.66
N VAL A 238 0.77 -7.81 -17.54
CA VAL A 238 1.21 -6.44 -17.88
C VAL A 238 0.38 -5.79 -18.98
N GLU A 239 -0.36 -6.55 -19.77
CA GLU A 239 -1.21 -5.99 -20.83
C GLU A 239 -2.27 -5.05 -20.26
N PRO A 240 -2.52 -3.89 -20.88
CA PRO A 240 -2.06 -3.50 -22.22
C PRO A 240 -0.72 -2.73 -22.25
N LEU A 241 0.03 -2.69 -21.16
CA LEU A 241 1.37 -2.07 -21.13
C LEU A 241 2.38 -2.90 -21.95
N VAL A 242 3.30 -2.22 -22.63
CA VAL A 242 4.33 -2.85 -23.47
C VAL A 242 5.68 -2.80 -22.75
N PRO A 243 6.26 -3.96 -22.37
CA PRO A 243 7.61 -4.03 -21.81
C PRO A 243 8.66 -3.43 -22.75
N GLY A 244 9.54 -2.60 -22.20
CA GLY A 244 10.57 -1.87 -22.94
C GLY A 244 10.12 -0.52 -23.50
N GLU A 245 8.81 -0.24 -23.48
CA GLU A 245 8.21 1.02 -23.96
C GLU A 245 7.48 1.79 -22.85
N HIS A 246 6.58 1.14 -22.10
CA HIS A 246 5.87 1.77 -20.99
C HIS A 246 6.51 1.48 -19.62
N LEU A 247 7.14 0.31 -19.47
CA LEU A 247 7.81 -0.13 -18.25
C LEU A 247 9.00 -1.01 -18.59
N VAL A 248 9.92 -1.18 -17.65
CA VAL A 248 11.07 -2.08 -17.79
C VAL A 248 10.84 -3.28 -16.89
N LEU A 249 10.87 -4.48 -17.47
CA LEU A 249 10.78 -5.73 -16.74
C LEU A 249 12.16 -6.35 -16.58
N ALA A 250 12.47 -6.83 -15.38
CA ALA A 250 13.68 -7.62 -15.15
C ALA A 250 13.43 -8.72 -14.11
N ARG A 251 14.44 -9.56 -13.92
CA ARG A 251 14.48 -10.48 -12.77
C ARG A 251 14.58 -9.65 -11.48
N PRO A 252 13.98 -10.09 -10.37
CA PRO A 252 14.03 -9.38 -9.10
C PRO A 252 15.46 -8.98 -8.74
N GLU A 253 16.41 -9.90 -8.77
CA GLU A 253 17.80 -9.66 -8.36
C GLU A 253 18.53 -8.58 -9.19
N ALA A 254 17.98 -8.19 -10.34
CA ALA A 254 18.57 -7.23 -11.26
C ALA A 254 17.92 -5.84 -11.23
N LEU A 255 16.82 -5.61 -10.50
CA LEU A 255 16.10 -4.32 -10.57
C LEU A 255 16.99 -3.14 -10.17
N GLY A 256 17.84 -3.31 -9.14
CA GLY A 256 18.80 -2.29 -8.72
C GLY A 256 19.80 -1.93 -9.83
N SER A 257 20.40 -2.94 -10.48
CA SER A 257 21.34 -2.73 -11.59
C SER A 257 20.67 -2.09 -12.80
N VAL A 258 19.43 -2.48 -13.11
CA VAL A 258 18.65 -1.92 -14.22
C VAL A 258 18.32 -0.45 -13.98
N ALA A 259 17.87 -0.09 -12.77
CA ALA A 259 17.62 1.30 -12.42
C ALA A 259 18.90 2.14 -12.47
N ALA A 260 20.03 1.59 -12.00
CA ALA A 260 21.33 2.26 -12.10
C ALA A 260 21.78 2.49 -13.54
N ALA A 261 21.67 1.48 -14.41
CA ALA A 261 22.01 1.62 -15.83
C ALA A 261 21.12 2.64 -16.55
N LEU A 262 19.80 2.63 -16.28
CA LEU A 262 18.87 3.61 -16.85
C LEU A 262 19.17 5.05 -16.39
N ALA A 263 19.68 5.22 -15.17
CA ALA A 263 20.05 6.54 -14.66
C ALA A 263 21.17 7.21 -15.49
N ASP A 264 22.00 6.41 -16.18
CA ASP A 264 23.06 6.84 -17.09
C ASP A 264 22.57 7.00 -18.55
N GLU A 265 21.30 6.70 -18.85
CA GLU A 265 20.68 6.79 -20.17
C GLU A 265 19.52 7.81 -20.22
N PRO A 266 19.79 9.14 -20.13
CA PRO A 266 18.74 10.16 -19.98
C PRO A 266 17.73 10.19 -21.14
N GLU A 267 18.18 9.92 -22.37
CA GLU A 267 17.28 9.84 -23.54
C GLU A 267 16.34 8.64 -23.45
N ARG A 268 16.83 7.49 -22.94
CA ARG A 268 15.99 6.30 -22.75
C ARG A 268 14.98 6.51 -21.64
N GLU A 269 15.40 7.11 -20.53
CA GLU A 269 14.50 7.51 -19.43
C GLU A 269 13.41 8.46 -19.93
N ARG A 270 13.78 9.51 -20.67
CA ARG A 270 12.84 10.50 -21.22
C ARG A 270 11.82 9.85 -22.15
N HIS A 271 12.27 8.94 -23.02
CA HIS A 271 11.38 8.19 -23.90
C HIS A 271 10.39 7.31 -23.11
N LEU A 272 10.88 6.47 -22.19
CA LEU A 272 10.04 5.57 -21.37
C LEU A 272 8.99 6.37 -20.58
N ARG A 273 9.40 7.47 -19.96
CA ARG A 273 8.51 8.38 -19.23
C ARG A 273 7.40 8.92 -20.13
N SER A 274 7.77 9.50 -21.26
CA SER A 274 6.83 10.12 -22.20
C SER A 274 5.85 9.08 -22.76
N ALA A 275 6.36 7.91 -23.14
CA ALA A 275 5.56 6.83 -23.69
C ALA A 275 4.56 6.30 -22.66
N ALA A 276 5.04 5.97 -21.44
CA ALA A 276 4.19 5.48 -20.36
C ALA A 276 3.08 6.45 -19.98
N TYR A 277 3.40 7.74 -19.81
CA TYR A 277 2.41 8.75 -19.47
C TYR A 277 1.40 8.99 -20.59
N GLY A 278 1.87 9.09 -21.85
CA GLY A 278 1.00 9.23 -23.00
C GLY A 278 0.04 8.05 -23.14
N PHE A 279 0.54 6.84 -22.92
CA PHE A 279 -0.26 5.63 -22.94
C PHE A 279 -1.27 5.58 -21.79
N VAL A 280 -0.86 5.83 -20.55
CA VAL A 280 -1.78 5.85 -19.40
C VAL A 280 -2.87 6.89 -19.61
N LYS A 281 -2.57 8.08 -20.15
CA LYS A 281 -3.61 9.07 -20.52
C LYS A 281 -4.62 8.58 -21.54
N SER A 282 -4.26 7.61 -22.38
CA SER A 282 -5.19 6.96 -23.31
C SER A 282 -6.04 5.85 -22.67
N LEU A 283 -5.60 5.32 -21.52
CA LEU A 283 -6.39 4.38 -20.72
C LEU A 283 -7.40 5.18 -19.90
N ASP A 284 -8.61 5.38 -20.39
CA ASP A 284 -9.69 5.97 -19.59
C ASP A 284 -10.51 4.91 -18.86
N MET A 285 -11.16 5.31 -17.76
CA MET A 285 -12.03 4.43 -16.97
C MET A 285 -13.51 4.52 -17.40
N THR A 286 -13.85 5.27 -18.45
CA THR A 286 -15.24 5.61 -18.80
C THR A 286 -16.07 4.37 -19.08
N ALA A 287 -15.53 3.41 -19.85
CA ALA A 287 -16.23 2.18 -20.18
C ALA A 287 -16.49 1.31 -18.92
N SER A 288 -15.50 1.17 -18.04
CA SER A 288 -15.63 0.45 -16.77
C SER A 288 -16.61 1.13 -15.83
N ALA A 289 -16.58 2.46 -15.75
CA ALA A 289 -17.51 3.26 -14.96
C ALA A 289 -18.96 3.13 -15.45
N ARG A 290 -19.19 3.12 -16.77
CA ARG A 290 -20.53 2.84 -17.33
C ARG A 290 -21.02 1.44 -16.97
N ARG A 291 -20.17 0.42 -17.09
CA ARG A 291 -20.53 -0.95 -16.64
C ARG A 291 -20.89 -0.98 -15.17
N LEU A 292 -20.18 -0.24 -14.33
CA LEU A 292 -20.48 -0.14 -12.89
C LEU A 292 -21.84 0.55 -12.64
N ILE A 293 -22.17 1.59 -13.40
CA ILE A 293 -23.49 2.26 -13.35
C ILE A 293 -24.60 1.29 -13.77
N ASP A 294 -24.40 0.56 -14.87
CA ASP A 294 -25.38 -0.41 -15.39
C ASP A 294 -25.60 -1.56 -14.39
N LEU A 295 -24.51 -2.08 -13.80
CA LEU A 295 -24.56 -3.07 -12.72
C LEU A 295 -25.37 -2.53 -11.55
N ALA A 296 -25.10 -1.31 -11.08
CA ALA A 296 -25.84 -0.68 -9.99
C ALA A 296 -27.34 -0.53 -10.31
N ALA A 297 -27.70 -0.17 -11.55
CA ALA A 297 -29.09 -0.06 -11.99
C ALA A 297 -29.82 -1.41 -12.04
N SER A 298 -29.08 -2.51 -12.21
CA SER A 298 -29.65 -3.86 -12.26
C SER A 298 -29.93 -4.49 -10.87
N LEU A 299 -29.39 -3.91 -9.79
CA LEU A 299 -29.54 -4.46 -8.44
C LEU A 299 -30.95 -4.25 -7.87
N GLY A 300 -31.44 -5.22 -7.09
CA GLY A 300 -32.65 -5.08 -6.26
C GLY A 300 -33.79 -6.05 -6.57
N SER A 301 -33.68 -6.89 -7.61
CA SER A 301 -34.69 -7.90 -7.97
C SER A 301 -34.48 -9.26 -7.28
N THR A 302 -33.25 -9.57 -6.85
CA THR A 302 -32.90 -10.83 -6.18
C THR A 302 -33.34 -10.83 -4.71
N PRO A 303 -33.72 -11.96 -4.08
CA PRO A 303 -33.93 -12.02 -2.64
C PRO A 303 -32.66 -11.68 -1.85
N ALA A 304 -32.80 -11.07 -0.67
CA ALA A 304 -31.65 -10.82 0.21
C ALA A 304 -31.11 -12.13 0.77
N ALA A 305 -29.78 -12.31 0.74
CA ALA A 305 -29.11 -13.47 1.30
C ALA A 305 -29.06 -13.42 2.83
N ASP A 306 -28.87 -14.57 3.46
CA ASP A 306 -28.54 -14.62 4.90
C ASP A 306 -27.13 -14.05 5.12
N ILE A 307 -27.04 -12.98 5.91
CA ILE A 307 -25.78 -12.30 6.22
C ILE A 307 -25.11 -12.86 7.49
N ALA A 308 -25.74 -13.76 8.22
CA ALA A 308 -25.18 -14.30 9.46
C ALA A 308 -23.81 -14.99 9.26
N PRO A 309 -23.58 -15.80 8.20
CA PRO A 309 -22.26 -16.40 7.95
C PRO A 309 -21.19 -15.35 7.65
N ALA A 310 -21.50 -14.35 6.81
CA ALA A 310 -20.56 -13.28 6.47
C ALA A 310 -20.25 -12.39 7.68
N ARG A 311 -21.24 -12.13 8.55
CA ARG A 311 -21.04 -11.44 9.81
C ARG A 311 -20.13 -12.24 10.75
N ALA A 312 -20.38 -13.54 10.91
CA ALA A 312 -19.55 -14.41 11.72
C ALA A 312 -18.09 -14.47 11.20
N LEU A 313 -17.92 -14.57 9.88
CA LEU A 313 -16.61 -14.48 9.23
C LEU A 313 -15.95 -13.14 9.57
N ALA A 314 -16.62 -12.02 9.29
CA ALA A 314 -16.10 -10.68 9.58
C ALA A 314 -15.73 -10.46 11.06
N THR A 315 -16.54 -10.96 12.00
CA THR A 315 -16.24 -10.92 13.44
C THR A 315 -15.03 -11.79 13.76
N SER A 316 -14.94 -12.99 13.18
CA SER A 316 -13.78 -13.86 13.36
C SER A 316 -12.51 -13.16 12.86
N LEU A 317 -12.58 -12.46 11.74
CA LEU A 317 -11.48 -11.68 11.14
C LEU A 317 -11.12 -10.41 11.93
N ARG A 318 -11.86 -10.06 12.98
CA ARG A 318 -11.51 -8.99 13.93
C ARG A 318 -10.86 -9.51 15.19
N ASN A 319 -10.97 -10.81 15.47
CA ASN A 319 -10.25 -11.43 16.58
C ASN A 319 -8.74 -11.39 16.29
N PRO A 320 -7.87 -10.82 17.14
CA PRO A 320 -6.42 -10.76 16.92
C PRO A 320 -5.74 -12.06 16.50
N GLU A 321 -6.32 -13.22 16.84
CA GLU A 321 -5.81 -14.55 16.44
C GLU A 321 -6.08 -14.88 14.96
N ASN A 322 -7.09 -14.24 14.35
CA ASN A 322 -7.54 -14.41 12.97
C ASN A 322 -7.49 -13.09 12.15
N ALA A 323 -7.19 -11.98 12.84
CA ALA A 323 -7.24 -10.64 12.31
C ALA A 323 -6.10 -10.40 11.35
N LEU A 324 -6.49 -10.22 10.09
CA LEU A 324 -5.61 -10.19 8.92
C LEU A 324 -4.81 -11.50 8.81
N ALA A 325 -5.02 -12.18 7.70
CA ALA A 325 -3.99 -13.02 7.15
C ALA A 325 -2.90 -12.06 6.71
N VAL A 326 -2.07 -11.71 7.69
CA VAL A 326 -0.72 -11.30 7.46
C VAL A 326 -0.03 -12.59 6.99
N ASP A 327 -0.28 -12.97 5.73
CA ASP A 327 0.50 -14.02 5.02
C ASP A 327 1.94 -13.55 4.78
N THR A 328 2.21 -12.27 5.04
CA THR A 328 3.52 -11.79 5.38
C THR A 328 3.87 -12.27 6.78
N PRO A 329 5.06 -12.82 7.05
CA PRO A 329 5.61 -12.70 8.38
C PRO A 329 5.76 -11.21 8.69
N SER A 330 4.69 -10.58 9.22
CA SER A 330 4.85 -9.67 10.33
C SER A 330 5.74 -10.43 11.27
N PHE A 331 6.79 -9.77 11.69
CA PHE A 331 7.94 -10.32 12.36
C PHE A 331 7.59 -10.83 13.79
N ASP A 332 6.36 -11.25 14.03
CA ASP A 332 5.80 -11.87 15.21
C ASP A 332 5.90 -13.41 15.08
N ALA A 333 6.61 -14.03 16.02
CA ALA A 333 6.85 -15.47 16.07
C ALA A 333 5.58 -16.32 16.23
N ARG A 334 4.41 -15.71 16.46
CA ARG A 334 3.11 -16.39 16.55
C ARG A 334 2.41 -16.58 15.21
N PHE A 335 2.92 -16.01 14.13
CA PHE A 335 2.32 -16.05 12.78
C PHE A 335 3.18 -16.80 11.77
N ALA A 336 3.81 -17.90 12.19
CA ALA A 336 4.55 -18.79 11.28
C ALA A 336 3.57 -19.61 10.41
N GLY A 337 2.93 -18.95 9.44
CA GLY A 337 2.29 -19.61 8.29
C GLY A 337 3.35 -20.18 7.35
N ASP A 338 3.02 -21.28 6.69
CA ASP A 338 3.97 -22.14 5.99
C ASP A 338 4.79 -21.45 4.87
N ARG A 339 6.12 -21.54 5.03
CA ARG A 339 7.19 -21.65 4.02
C ARG A 339 7.18 -20.69 2.83
N SER A 340 7.72 -19.49 3.05
CA SER A 340 8.40 -18.70 2.01
C SER A 340 9.92 -19.00 1.97
N ALA A 341 10.33 -19.68 0.89
CA ALA A 341 11.69 -19.96 0.38
C ALA A 341 12.55 -21.06 1.04
N GLY A 342 12.62 -22.22 0.36
CA GLY A 342 13.89 -22.82 -0.11
C GLY A 342 14.92 -23.41 0.86
N GLY A 343 14.67 -23.38 2.17
CA GLY A 343 15.52 -24.02 3.18
C GLY A 343 15.20 -23.51 4.58
N PRO A 344 15.39 -24.30 5.65
CA PRO A 344 15.03 -23.85 6.98
C PRO A 344 15.87 -22.64 7.39
N ALA A 345 15.21 -21.49 7.55
CA ALA A 345 15.82 -20.36 8.26
C ALA A 345 16.19 -20.84 9.67
N SER A 346 17.44 -20.60 10.09
CA SER A 346 17.84 -20.98 11.45
C SER A 346 16.91 -20.31 12.46
N ALA A 347 16.49 -21.03 13.51
CA ALA A 347 15.59 -20.49 14.53
C ALA A 347 16.10 -19.15 15.12
N ARG A 348 17.43 -18.97 15.17
CA ARG A 348 18.10 -17.75 15.58
C ARG A 348 17.97 -16.61 14.57
N GLY A 349 18.07 -16.89 13.27
CA GLY A 349 17.84 -15.92 12.20
C GLY A 349 16.38 -15.46 12.13
N THR A 350 15.44 -16.39 12.23
CA THR A 350 14.00 -16.09 12.27
C THR A 350 13.65 -15.22 13.49
N ALA A 351 14.12 -15.57 14.69
CA ALA A 351 13.85 -14.82 15.91
C ALA A 351 14.55 -13.44 15.98
N LEU A 352 15.70 -13.27 15.31
CA LEU A 352 16.39 -11.99 15.24
C LEU A 352 15.69 -11.06 14.24
N SER A 353 15.39 -11.52 13.04
CA SER A 353 14.61 -10.76 12.05
C SER A 353 13.23 -10.40 12.58
N ALA A 354 12.56 -11.35 13.25
CA ALA A 354 11.29 -11.16 13.97
C ALA A 354 11.33 -9.95 14.93
N ARG A 355 12.34 -9.94 15.80
CA ARG A 355 12.51 -8.85 16.76
C ARG A 355 12.89 -7.53 16.08
N THR A 356 13.79 -7.55 15.09
CA THR A 356 14.24 -6.34 14.40
C THR A 356 13.09 -5.59 13.75
N ALA A 357 12.18 -6.29 13.08
CA ALA A 357 11.15 -5.59 12.34
C ALA A 357 9.82 -5.40 13.10
N GLN A 358 9.55 -6.14 14.19
CA GLN A 358 8.60 -5.66 15.20
C GLN A 358 9.06 -4.32 15.81
N ARG A 359 10.37 -4.17 16.06
CA ARG A 359 10.97 -2.93 16.58
C ARG A 359 10.94 -1.81 15.56
N THR A 360 11.27 -2.07 14.29
CA THR A 360 11.15 -1.09 13.21
C THR A 360 9.69 -0.65 13.00
N ALA A 361 8.74 -1.58 13.04
CA ALA A 361 7.31 -1.27 12.95
C ALA A 361 6.81 -0.46 14.15
N GLY A 362 7.29 -0.75 15.36
CA GLY A 362 6.99 0.02 16.57
C GLY A 362 7.53 1.45 16.50
N ALA A 363 8.83 1.61 16.22
CA ALA A 363 9.50 2.91 16.15
C ALA A 363 8.90 3.83 15.07
N ARG A 364 8.54 3.29 13.91
CA ARG A 364 7.95 4.08 12.81
C ARG A 364 6.50 4.51 13.08
N ARG A 365 5.76 3.78 13.92
CA ARG A 365 4.40 4.14 14.32
C ARG A 365 4.33 5.36 15.25
N VAL A 366 5.37 5.59 16.05
CA VAL A 366 5.42 6.68 17.04
C VAL A 366 6.31 7.86 16.63
N ALA A 367 7.09 7.71 15.55
CA ALA A 367 7.93 8.77 15.03
C ALA A 367 7.09 9.94 14.49
N THR A 368 6.99 11.02 15.27
CA THR A 368 6.52 12.31 14.77
C THR A 368 7.63 12.93 13.91
N ARG A 369 7.24 13.61 12.82
CA ARG A 369 8.20 14.22 11.87
C ARG A 369 9.01 15.34 12.57
N ARG A 370 10.16 15.01 13.15
CA ARG A 370 11.13 16.02 13.58
C ARG A 370 12.55 15.56 13.27
N TRP A 371 13.25 16.36 12.48
CA TRP A 371 14.62 16.15 12.07
C TRP A 371 15.51 17.05 12.93
N GLU A 372 16.47 16.48 13.67
CA GLU A 372 17.49 17.26 14.37
C GLU A 372 18.75 17.39 13.48
N PRO A 373 19.30 18.59 13.29
CA PRO A 373 20.49 18.80 12.47
C PRO A 373 21.75 18.23 13.13
N ALA A 374 22.66 17.64 12.35
CA ALA A 374 23.99 17.29 12.84
C ALA A 374 24.79 18.55 13.18
N ALA A 375 25.51 18.54 14.31
CA ALA A 375 26.49 19.58 14.61
C ALA A 375 27.60 19.55 13.54
N ALA A 376 28.01 20.73 13.07
CA ALA A 376 29.00 20.85 11.99
C ALA A 376 30.32 20.15 12.36
N SER A 377 30.62 19.07 11.65
CA SER A 377 31.87 18.30 11.75
C SER A 377 32.78 18.66 10.56
N SER A 378 34.10 18.66 10.79
CA SER A 378 35.12 18.85 9.75
C SER A 378 35.41 17.60 8.92
N ALA A 379 34.79 16.46 9.25
CA ALA A 379 34.83 15.24 8.46
C ALA A 379 33.66 15.22 7.45
N GLY A 380 33.96 14.89 6.19
CA GLY A 380 33.01 14.96 5.08
C GLY A 380 31.64 14.36 5.43
N THR A 381 30.58 15.13 5.18
CA THR A 381 29.20 14.69 5.39
C THR A 381 28.78 13.77 4.25
N ALA A 382 28.44 12.52 4.56
CA ALA A 382 27.65 11.67 3.67
C ALA A 382 26.24 12.26 3.54
N ASP A 383 25.69 12.27 2.32
CA ASP A 383 24.30 12.69 2.06
C ASP A 383 23.32 11.57 2.44
N VAL A 384 23.43 11.09 3.68
CA VAL A 384 22.60 10.04 4.25
C VAL A 384 22.10 10.53 5.60
N ASP A 385 20.78 10.46 5.82
CA ASP A 385 20.16 10.73 7.11
C ASP A 385 19.91 9.38 7.85
N VAL A 386 20.24 9.27 9.15
CA VAL A 386 20.25 8.02 9.94
C VAL A 386 19.23 8.07 11.10
N LEU A 387 18.55 6.96 11.40
CA LEU A 387 17.61 6.82 12.53
C LEU A 387 18.13 5.78 13.54
N ILE A 388 18.32 6.19 14.80
CA ILE A 388 18.72 5.36 15.95
C ILE A 388 17.55 5.30 16.95
N VAL A 389 17.23 4.13 17.49
CA VAL A 389 16.11 3.94 18.43
C VAL A 389 16.60 3.25 19.70
N ARG A 390 16.37 3.87 20.87
CA ARG A 390 16.82 3.41 22.21
C ARG A 390 15.66 2.81 23.02
N ARG A 391 15.87 1.70 23.73
CA ARG A 391 14.92 1.12 24.70
C ARG A 391 15.09 1.68 26.13
N PRO A 392 14.05 1.69 26.99
CA PRO A 392 14.22 1.91 28.42
C PRO A 392 15.16 0.87 29.05
N GLY A 393 16.24 1.34 29.69
CA GLY A 393 17.26 0.50 30.32
C GLY A 393 18.41 0.05 29.41
N GLU A 394 18.42 0.45 28.13
CA GLU A 394 19.64 0.34 27.32
C GLU A 394 20.63 1.45 27.65
N VAL A 395 21.92 1.11 27.47
CA VAL A 395 23.02 2.06 27.54
C VAL A 395 22.71 3.23 26.61
N ASP A 396 23.06 4.42 27.06
CA ASP A 396 22.78 5.64 26.32
C ASP A 396 23.31 5.56 24.88
N PRO A 397 22.46 5.76 23.85
CA PRO A 397 22.91 5.71 22.47
C PRO A 397 23.83 6.89 22.14
N ASP A 398 24.03 7.83 23.06
CA ASP A 398 24.94 8.97 22.90
C ASP A 398 26.33 8.54 22.42
N GLU A 399 26.92 7.43 22.89
CA GLU A 399 28.21 6.97 22.35
C GLU A 399 28.13 6.52 20.89
N LEU A 400 27.04 5.84 20.49
CA LEU A 400 26.82 5.37 19.11
C LEU A 400 26.41 6.53 18.18
N ALA A 401 25.58 7.46 18.67
CA ALA A 401 25.22 8.67 17.97
C ALA A 401 26.45 9.56 17.80
N ASN A 402 27.30 9.69 18.83
CA ASN A 402 28.58 10.39 18.73
C ASN A 402 29.55 9.66 17.81
N ASP A 403 29.66 8.34 17.85
CA ASP A 403 30.50 7.57 16.91
C ASP A 403 30.04 7.77 15.45
N LEU A 404 28.73 7.81 15.21
CA LEU A 404 28.19 8.13 13.88
C LEU A 404 28.42 9.60 13.48
N LEU A 405 28.33 10.53 14.44
CA LEU A 405 28.55 11.97 14.21
C LEU A 405 30.04 12.37 14.17
N THR A 406 30.95 11.51 14.61
CA THR A 406 32.40 11.79 14.71
C THR A 406 33.29 10.78 13.98
N GLY A 407 32.71 9.68 13.48
CA GLY A 407 33.39 8.65 12.71
C GLY A 407 33.79 9.10 11.30
N GLY A 408 34.49 8.23 10.58
CA GLY A 408 35.09 8.57 9.27
C GLY A 408 34.11 8.90 8.14
N VAL A 409 32.81 8.67 8.34
CA VAL A 409 31.72 9.01 7.40
C VAL A 409 30.55 9.57 8.22
N THR A 410 30.36 10.89 8.20
CA THR A 410 29.36 11.57 9.02
C THR A 410 28.01 11.64 8.30
N PRO A 411 26.91 11.09 8.82
CA PRO A 411 25.58 11.29 8.23
C PRO A 411 25.15 12.76 8.36
N ARG A 412 24.30 13.23 7.44
CA ARG A 412 23.85 14.64 7.40
C ARG A 412 22.92 15.00 8.56
N LYS A 413 22.11 14.04 9.00
CA LYS A 413 21.24 14.15 10.18
C LYS A 413 21.15 12.79 10.87
N VAL A 414 21.13 12.80 12.20
CA VAL A 414 20.85 11.61 13.01
C VAL A 414 19.62 11.91 13.84
N LEU A 415 18.58 11.10 13.68
CA LEU A 415 17.40 11.13 14.54
C LEU A 415 17.56 10.04 15.60
N VAL A 416 17.70 10.42 16.87
CA VAL A 416 17.69 9.50 18.01
C VAL A 416 16.32 9.56 18.66
N GLY A 417 15.59 8.45 18.65
CA GLY A 417 14.28 8.32 19.30
C GLY A 417 14.34 7.38 20.50
N GLU A 418 13.59 7.69 21.56
CA GLU A 418 13.36 6.76 22.66
C GLU A 418 12.07 5.95 22.41
N ASP A 419 12.16 4.64 22.63
CA ASP A 419 11.04 3.71 22.62
C ASP A 419 10.14 4.05 23.80
N GLY A 420 9.03 4.76 23.52
CA GLY A 420 8.11 5.33 24.50
C GLY A 420 7.30 4.31 25.32
N VAL A 421 7.83 3.12 25.57
CA VAL A 421 7.25 2.18 26.54
C VAL A 421 7.60 2.65 27.95
N HIS A 422 6.96 3.74 28.40
CA HIS A 422 6.79 3.96 29.83
C HIS A 422 5.55 3.19 30.30
N PRO A 423 5.66 2.25 31.25
CA PRO A 423 4.55 2.04 32.15
C PRO A 423 4.47 3.31 33.01
N TRP A 424 3.35 4.04 32.98
CA TRP A 424 3.09 5.00 34.03
C TRP A 424 3.17 4.27 35.38
N PRO A 425 4.06 4.64 36.31
CA PRO A 425 3.83 4.24 37.69
C PRO A 425 2.65 5.07 38.18
N ARG A 426 1.64 4.41 38.73
CA ARG A 426 0.72 5.07 39.67
C ARG A 426 1.57 5.82 40.70
N PRO A 427 1.24 7.06 41.08
CA PRO A 427 1.96 7.75 42.14
C PRO A 427 1.97 6.84 43.37
N ARG A 428 3.15 6.58 43.92
CA ARG A 428 3.26 5.73 45.10
C ARG A 428 2.84 6.58 46.30
N PRO A 429 2.20 6.00 47.34
CA PRO A 429 1.68 6.78 48.47
C PRO A 429 2.69 7.68 49.19
N TYR A 430 3.99 7.47 48.97
CA TYR A 430 5.09 8.25 49.55
C TYR A 430 5.55 9.44 48.69
N ASP A 431 5.09 9.58 47.43
CA ASP A 431 5.45 10.70 46.56
C ASP A 431 4.71 12.01 46.93
N VAL A 432 3.85 11.98 47.95
CA VAL A 432 3.12 13.14 48.50
C VAL A 432 3.67 13.60 49.87
N LEU A 433 4.79 13.01 50.33
CA LEU A 433 5.33 13.24 51.69
C LEU A 433 6.82 13.63 51.73
N LEU A 434 7.29 14.41 50.77
CA LEU A 434 8.53 15.20 50.93
C LEU A 434 8.30 16.60 50.34
N PRO A 435 8.82 17.66 50.99
CA PRO A 435 8.30 19.04 50.89
C PRO A 435 8.45 19.71 49.52
#